data_AF-A0A651EGV0-F1
#
_entry.id   AF-A0A651EGV0-F1
#
_cell.length_a   1.000
_cell.length_b   1.000
_cell.length_c   1.000
_cell.angle_alpha   90.00
_cell.angle_beta   90.00
_cell.angle_gamma   90.00
#
_symmetry.space_group_name_H-M   'P 1'
#
loop_
_entity.id
_entity.type
_entity.pdbx_description
1 polymer ?
#
loop_
_entity_poly.entity_id
_entity_poly.type
_entity_poly.pdbx_seq_one_letter_code
_entity_poly.pdbx_strand_id
1 'polypeptide(L)' 'MFLIDPDPTRVGLRFKGKKGWIVLDQIRTVDKARLVKKLGRITDDEIETVKEVLREMLVD' A
#
# COMPACT_ATOMS: atom_id res chain seq x y z
N MET A 1 -10.49 -2.20 -12.67
CA MET A 1 -10.87 -0.78 -12.56
C MET A 1 -10.66 -0.37 -11.11
N PHE A 2 -9.42 -0.03 -10.77
CA PHE A 2 -9.08 0.47 -9.44
C PHE A 2 -9.76 1.82 -9.28
N LEU A 3 -10.61 1.91 -8.26
CA LEU A 3 -11.40 3.10 -7.99
C LEU A 3 -10.43 4.24 -7.71
N ILE A 4 -10.63 5.37 -8.40
CA ILE A 4 -9.88 6.60 -8.20
C ILE A 4 -10.02 6.97 -6.73
N ASP A 5 -8.93 6.77 -5.98
CA ASP A 5 -8.86 7.06 -4.56
C ASP A 5 -8.82 8.59 -4.35
N PRO A 6 -9.40 9.10 -3.25
CA PRO A 6 -9.55 10.54 -3.02
C PRO A 6 -8.22 11.29 -2.78
N ASP A 7 -7.08 10.59 -2.76
CA ASP A 7 -5.76 11.13 -2.47
C ASP A 7 -4.69 10.42 -3.33
N PRO A 8 -3.76 11.15 -3.98
CA PRO A 8 -2.75 10.57 -4.88
C PRO A 8 -1.80 9.58 -4.19
N THR A 9 -1.65 9.67 -2.86
CA THR A 9 -0.71 8.85 -2.09
C THR A 9 -1.33 7.55 -1.56
N ARG A 10 -2.63 7.33 -1.80
CA ARG A 10 -3.37 6.17 -1.31
C ARG A 10 -3.61 5.18 -2.43
N VAL A 11 -3.19 3.94 -2.20
CA VAL A 11 -3.40 2.84 -3.14
C VAL A 11 -4.51 1.92 -2.62
N GLY A 12 -5.65 1.94 -3.29
CA GLY A 12 -6.77 1.06 -3.00
C GLY A 12 -6.46 -0.39 -3.32
N LEU A 13 -6.74 -1.29 -2.38
CA LEU A 13 -6.54 -2.74 -2.54
C LEU A 13 -7.71 -3.56 -1.99
N ARG A 14 -7.79 -4.82 -2.40
CA ARG A 14 -8.73 -5.78 -1.82
C ARG A 14 -7.98 -6.84 -1.02
N PHE A 15 -7.87 -6.63 0.28
CA PHE A 15 -7.19 -7.57 1.17
C PHE A 15 -8.19 -8.41 1.95
N LYS A 16 -8.08 -9.74 1.84
CA LYS A 16 -8.95 -10.72 2.54
C LYS A 16 -10.45 -10.46 2.37
N GLY A 17 -10.87 -10.15 1.14
CA GLY A 17 -12.28 -9.87 0.82
C GLY A 17 -12.79 -8.51 1.29
N LYS A 18 -11.96 -7.72 1.98
CA LYS A 18 -12.29 -6.35 2.38
C LYS A 18 -11.62 -5.36 1.43
N LYS A 19 -12.33 -4.28 1.11
CA LYS A 19 -11.74 -3.12 0.46
C LYS A 19 -10.98 -2.33 1.52
N GLY A 20 -9.74 -1.96 1.22
CA GLY A 20 -8.89 -1.15 2.08
C GLY A 20 -7.97 -0.26 1.25
N TRP A 21 -7.11 0.47 1.96
CA TRP A 21 -6.15 1.40 1.36
C TRP A 21 -4.78 1.19 1.98
N ILE A 22 -3.74 1.16 1.15
CA ILE A 22 -2.37 1.36 1.57
C ILE A 22 -2.13 2.86 1.60
N VAL A 23 -1.68 3.33 2.75
CA VAL A 23 -1.48 4.74 3.06
C VAL A 23 0.03 4.98 3.02
N LEU A 24 0.55 5.46 1.88
CA LEU A 24 2.00 5.57 1.63
C LEU A 24 2.63 6.79 2.33
N ASP A 25 1.85 7.82 2.61
CA ASP A 25 2.28 8.99 3.39
C ASP A 25 2.59 8.66 4.86
N GLN A 26 2.07 7.54 5.39
CA GLN A 26 2.27 7.12 6.79
C GLN A 26 3.40 6.09 6.96
N ILE A 27 4.34 6.02 6.02
CA ILE A 27 5.50 5.12 6.12
C ILE A 27 6.37 5.54 7.31
N ARG A 28 6.60 4.58 8.21
CA ARG A 28 7.46 4.76 9.39
C ARG A 28 8.32 3.53 9.63
N THR A 29 9.51 3.75 10.18
CA THR A 29 10.37 2.66 10.66
C THR A 29 9.76 2.06 11.93
N VAL A 30 9.62 0.73 11.96
CA VAL A 30 9.14 -0.01 13.14
C VAL A 30 10.15 -1.07 13.53
N ASP A 31 10.31 -1.30 14.83
CA ASP A 31 11.14 -2.39 15.34
C ASP A 31 10.55 -3.77 14.98
N LYS A 32 11.41 -4.74 14.68
CA LYS A 32 11.00 -6.08 14.25
C LYS A 32 10.18 -6.82 15.32
N ALA A 33 10.40 -6.56 16.60
CA ALA A 33 9.63 -7.16 17.69
C ALA A 33 8.15 -6.73 17.68
N ARG A 34 7.81 -5.57 17.06
CA ARG A 34 6.42 -5.13 16.88
C ARG A 34 5.67 -5.90 15.79
N LEU A 35 6.38 -6.63 14.93
CA LEU A 35 5.79 -7.42 13.84
C LEU A 35 5.41 -8.82 14.33
N VAL A 36 4.25 -8.92 14.98
CA VAL A 36 3.79 -10.17 15.64
C VAL A 36 3.37 -11.26 14.64
N LYS A 37 2.75 -10.89 13.51
CA LYS A 37 2.24 -11.86 12.53
C LYS A 37 2.18 -11.30 11.11
N LYS A 38 2.52 -12.12 10.12
CA LYS A 38 2.26 -11.83 8.69
C LYS A 38 0.78 -12.06 8.40
N LEU A 39 0.06 -11.01 8.02
CA LEU A 39 -1.37 -11.12 7.74
C LEU A 39 -1.67 -11.76 6.37
N GLY A 40 -0.77 -11.65 5.40
CA GLY A 40 -0.94 -12.18 4.05
C GLY A 40 0.03 -11.53 3.07
N ARG A 41 -0.23 -11.68 1.78
CA ARG A 41 0.44 -10.99 0.68
C ARG A 41 -0.60 -10.28 -0.20
N ILE A 42 -0.17 -9.20 -0.83
CA ILE A 42 -0.91 -8.50 -1.88
C ILE A 42 -0.52 -9.09 -3.25
N THR A 43 -1.29 -8.83 -4.30
CA THR A 43 -0.98 -9.34 -5.65
C THR A 43 0.20 -8.60 -6.27
N ASP A 44 0.80 -9.18 -7.31
CA ASP A 44 1.91 -8.55 -8.02
C ASP A 44 1.47 -7.22 -8.67
N ASP A 45 0.24 -7.14 -9.20
CA ASP A 45 -0.34 -5.90 -9.73
C ASP A 45 -0.45 -4.82 -8.63
N GLU A 46 -0.93 -5.19 -7.42
CA GLU A 46 -1.03 -4.27 -6.28
C GLU A 46 0.37 -3.78 -5.85
N ILE A 47 1.39 -4.64 -5.93
CA ILE A 47 2.79 -4.27 -5.64
C ILE A 47 3.32 -3.28 -6.67
N GLU A 48 3.01 -3.48 -7.95
CA GLU A 48 3.44 -2.60 -9.04
C GLU A 48 2.84 -1.20 -8.87
N THR A 49 1.53 -1.10 -8.63
CA THR A 49 0.88 0.19 -8.36
C THR A 49 1.47 0.90 -7.15
N VAL A 50 1.77 0.17 -6.06
CA VAL A 50 2.43 0.77 -4.89
C VAL A 50 3.82 1.32 -5.24
N LYS A 51 4.59 0.63 -6.07
CA LYS A 51 5.92 1.09 -6.49
C LYS A 51 5.85 2.31 -7.39
N GLU A 52 4.87 2.37 -8.29
CA GLU A 52 4.65 3.53 -9.16
C GLU A 52 4.35 4.77 -8.32
N VAL A 53 3.40 4.69 -7.39
CA VAL A 53 3.06 5.83 -6.52
C VAL A 53 4.23 6.22 -5.63
N LEU A 54 5.00 5.26 -5.11
CA LEU A 54 6.23 5.58 -4.34
C LEU A 54 7.28 6.30 -5.19
N ARG A 55 7.38 5.98 -6.48
CA ARG A 55 8.29 6.65 -7.42
C ARG A 55 7.82 8.09 -7.67
N GLU A 56 6.54 8.28 -7.95
CA GLU A 56 5.94 9.61 -8.12
C GLU A 56 6.06 10.47 -6.86
N MET A 57 6.06 9.89 -5.66
CA MET A 57 6.18 10.65 -4.41
C MET A 57 7.61 11.03 -4.01
N LEU A 58 8.62 10.26 -4.42
CA LEU A 58 9.99 10.38 -3.89
C LEU A 58 11.04 10.71 -4.95
N VAL A 59 10.71 10.58 -6.24
CA VAL A 59 11.69 10.68 -7.34
C VAL A 59 11.30 11.76 -8.34
N ASP A 60 10.05 11.77 -8.78
CA ASP A 60 9.50 12.79 -9.70
C ASP A 60 8.95 14.01 -8.93
#